data_AF-A0A7Y5W2R1-F1
#
_entry.id   AF-A0A7Y5W2R1-F1
#
_cell.length_a   1.000
_cell.length_b   1.000
_cell.length_c   1.000
_cell.angle_alpha   90.00
_cell.angle_beta   90.00
_cell.angle_gamma   90.00
#
_symmetry.space_group_name_H-M   'P 1'
#
loop_
_entity.id
_entity.type
_entity.pdbx_description
1 polymer ?
#
loop_
_entity_poly.entity_id
_entity_poly.type
_entity_poly.pdbx_seq_one_letter_code
_entity_poly.pdbx_strand_id
1 'polypeptide(L)'
;MRYVDLGLSVFPLPCGSKVPARGFRWTEFRERRAEAANLLEWFGGDQQPNIAIVTGDISGGLVVRDFDEERAYDRWRDSHRDVAETLPTVRTARGFHVYARGQAARTKTYDDGELRAGGSYVLAPSSLHPSGVVYTWTHLPGDIPAVDLCAAGLCNTEAQEAQKPTQFCASVLHASEAVRLAVRRCIPPGPNNRHKCLFRLARELKAVPEVAGLQAAALETVLKEWHCLSLPYIGTKDFATSWLEFCVAWERVRYPAGVSPVADAWEAAVAAGAPPEVASWDNPQLGLLAALCRELQRLQGDRPFYLDASTAGNLVGVDRTIAWRWLRGLASAGILELVRSGSRGRANEYRYLMPVE
;
A
#
# COMPACT_ATOMS: atom_id res chain seq x y z
N MET A 1 41.52 3.47 -0.65
CA MET A 1 42.31 3.09 0.54
C MET A 1 41.68 3.53 1.87
N ARG A 2 41.12 4.74 2.01
CA ARG A 2 40.58 5.27 3.28
C ARG A 2 39.41 4.50 3.95
N TYR A 3 38.64 3.67 3.24
CA TYR A 3 37.51 2.92 3.82
C TYR A 3 37.93 1.63 4.54
N VAL A 4 38.92 0.93 4.00
CA VAL A 4 39.42 -0.32 4.59
C VAL A 4 40.13 -0.01 5.90
N ASP A 5 40.81 1.14 5.98
CA ASP A 5 41.45 1.66 7.20
C ASP A 5 40.43 1.94 8.32
N LEU A 6 39.19 2.31 7.96
CA LEU A 6 38.06 2.43 8.89
C LEU A 6 37.42 1.08 9.24
N GLY A 7 38.05 -0.02 8.83
CA GLY A 7 37.54 -1.37 9.02
C GLY A 7 36.26 -1.67 8.23
N LEU A 8 36.02 -1.00 7.11
CA LEU A 8 34.83 -1.22 6.27
C LEU A 8 35.11 -2.24 5.16
N SER A 9 34.17 -3.15 4.95
CA SER A 9 34.19 -4.11 3.85
C SER A 9 33.62 -3.46 2.58
N VAL A 10 34.39 -3.45 1.50
CA VAL A 10 34.04 -2.77 0.25
C VAL A 10 34.13 -3.68 -0.96
N PHE A 11 33.34 -3.38 -1.99
CA PHE A 11 33.40 -4.01 -3.30
C PHE A 11 33.05 -3.00 -4.42
N PRO A 12 33.46 -3.23 -5.67
CA PRO A 12 33.24 -2.29 -6.75
C PRO A 12 31.82 -2.41 -7.32
N LEU A 13 31.32 -1.27 -7.79
CA LEU A 13 30.15 -1.17 -8.64
C LEU A 13 30.55 -0.50 -9.97
N PRO A 14 29.86 -0.80 -11.08
CA PRO A 14 30.05 -0.04 -12.32
C PRO A 14 29.87 1.46 -12.06
N CYS A 15 30.72 2.29 -12.69
CA CYS A 15 30.59 3.74 -12.59
C CYS A 15 29.20 4.19 -13.04
N GLY A 16 28.57 5.10 -12.29
CA GLY A 16 27.20 5.54 -12.55
C GLY A 16 26.12 4.51 -12.21
N SER A 17 26.46 3.39 -11.56
CA SER A 17 25.51 2.35 -11.15
C SER A 17 25.40 2.21 -9.65
N LYS A 18 24.20 1.84 -9.18
CA LYS A 18 23.93 1.41 -7.80
C LYS A 18 23.87 -0.11 -7.65
N VAL A 19 23.95 -0.85 -8.75
CA VAL A 19 23.83 -2.31 -8.78
C VAL A 19 25.11 -2.94 -9.32
N PRO A 20 25.52 -4.12 -8.81
CA PRO A 20 26.73 -4.79 -9.26
C PRO A 20 26.65 -5.15 -10.75
N ALA A 21 27.82 -5.33 -11.37
CA ALA A 21 27.90 -5.85 -12.72
C ALA A 21 27.20 -7.23 -12.81
N ARG A 22 26.62 -7.54 -13.97
CA ARG A 22 25.98 -8.84 -14.20
C ARG A 22 26.98 -9.96 -13.93
N GLY A 23 26.61 -10.91 -13.07
CA GLY A 23 27.46 -12.03 -12.67
C GLY A 23 28.33 -11.79 -11.43
N PHE A 24 28.43 -10.55 -10.95
CA PHE A 24 29.15 -10.24 -9.72
C PHE A 24 28.34 -10.67 -8.48
N ARG A 25 28.87 -11.62 -7.71
CA ARG A 25 28.19 -12.22 -6.55
C ARG A 25 28.50 -11.46 -5.27
N TRP A 26 27.96 -10.24 -5.15
CA TRP A 26 28.25 -9.39 -3.99
C TRP A 26 27.83 -10.02 -2.65
N THR A 27 26.84 -10.92 -2.67
CA THR A 27 26.30 -11.60 -1.48
C THR A 27 27.36 -12.40 -0.74
N GLU A 28 28.41 -12.85 -1.42
CA GLU A 28 29.55 -13.52 -0.78
C GLU A 28 30.28 -12.59 0.20
N PHE A 29 30.30 -11.28 -0.09
CA PHE A 29 30.95 -10.29 0.77
C PHE A 29 30.15 -9.91 2.03
N ARG A 30 28.99 -10.53 2.25
CA ARG A 30 28.26 -10.42 3.52
C ARG A 30 28.96 -11.16 4.66
N GLU A 31 29.69 -12.22 4.34
CA GLU A 31 30.32 -13.12 5.31
C GLU A 31 31.85 -13.10 5.20
N ARG A 32 32.42 -12.66 4.07
CA ARG A 32 33.87 -12.52 3.88
C ARG A 32 34.25 -11.12 3.41
N ARG A 33 35.41 -10.61 3.85
CA ARG A 33 35.97 -9.37 3.29
C ARG A 33 36.70 -9.68 1.98
N ALA A 34 36.77 -8.69 1.11
CA ALA A 34 37.64 -8.77 -0.07
C ALA A 34 39.11 -8.79 0.36
N GLU A 35 39.90 -9.68 -0.25
CA GLU A 35 41.34 -9.74 -0.02
C GLU A 35 42.06 -8.54 -0.65
N ALA A 36 43.27 -8.23 -0.18
CA ALA A 36 44.07 -7.11 -0.68
C ALA A 36 44.29 -7.17 -2.21
N ALA A 37 44.49 -8.36 -2.77
CA ALA A 37 44.63 -8.55 -4.22
C ALA A 37 43.38 -8.11 -4.98
N ASN A 38 42.18 -8.49 -4.52
CA ASN A 38 40.91 -8.05 -5.12
C ASN A 38 40.76 -6.52 -5.05
N LEU A 39 41.11 -5.92 -3.91
CA LEU A 39 41.02 -4.47 -3.73
C LEU A 39 41.96 -3.70 -4.66
N LEU A 40 43.18 -4.21 -4.85
CA LEU A 40 44.14 -3.64 -5.80
C LEU A 40 43.66 -3.79 -7.24
N GLU A 41 43.12 -4.95 -7.60
CA GLU A 41 42.54 -5.17 -8.93
C GLU A 41 41.39 -4.20 -9.22
N TRP A 42 40.47 -4.05 -8.26
CA TRP A 42 39.26 -3.24 -8.46
C TRP A 42 39.50 -1.74 -8.38
N PHE A 43 40.39 -1.28 -7.51
CA PHE A 43 40.54 0.13 -7.17
C PHE A 43 41.94 0.69 -7.42
N GLY A 44 42.88 -0.11 -7.93
CA GLY A 44 44.27 0.28 -8.17
C GLY A 44 44.60 0.77 -9.59
N GLY A 45 43.67 0.63 -10.54
CA GLY A 45 43.84 1.11 -11.92
C GLY A 45 43.33 2.54 -12.15
N ASP A 46 43.42 3.01 -13.40
CA ASP A 46 42.98 4.36 -13.80
C ASP A 46 41.45 4.53 -13.84
N GLN A 47 40.71 3.42 -13.93
CA GLN A 47 39.26 3.45 -13.84
C GLN A 47 38.84 3.70 -12.39
N GLN A 48 37.88 4.62 -12.21
CA GLN A 48 37.26 4.89 -10.91
C GLN A 48 35.87 4.25 -10.87
N PRO A 49 35.76 2.98 -10.46
CA PRO A 49 34.46 2.37 -10.23
C PRO A 49 33.78 3.04 -9.03
N ASN A 50 32.47 2.84 -8.96
CA ASN A 50 31.72 3.17 -7.75
C ASN A 50 32.13 2.23 -6.61
N ILE A 51 32.00 2.71 -5.38
CA ILE A 51 32.38 2.00 -4.16
C ILE A 51 31.10 1.64 -3.40
N ALA A 52 30.88 0.35 -3.18
CA ALA A 52 29.89 -0.13 -2.23
C ALA A 52 30.55 -0.49 -0.90
N ILE A 53 29.91 -0.14 0.21
CA ILE A 53 30.28 -0.59 1.55
C ILE A 53 29.22 -1.57 2.05
N VAL A 54 29.63 -2.78 2.42
CA VAL A 54 28.72 -3.77 3.05
C VAL A 54 28.46 -3.33 4.49
N THR A 55 27.19 -3.30 4.90
CA THR A 55 26.79 -2.90 6.26
C THR A 55 26.68 -4.11 7.20
N GLY A 56 26.72 -3.85 8.51
CA GLY A 56 26.67 -4.85 9.58
C GLY A 56 28.03 -5.27 10.12
N ASP A 57 28.07 -6.44 10.76
CA ASP A 57 29.22 -6.95 11.52
C ASP A 57 30.48 -7.09 10.68
N ILE A 58 30.36 -7.46 9.40
CA ILE A 58 31.50 -7.56 8.48
C ILE A 58 32.26 -6.23 8.35
N SER A 59 31.63 -5.10 8.64
CA SER A 59 32.19 -3.75 8.67
C SER A 59 32.29 -3.18 10.08
N GLY A 60 32.39 -4.04 11.10
CA GLY A 60 32.52 -3.66 12.51
C GLY A 60 31.25 -3.08 13.11
N GLY A 61 30.09 -3.67 12.77
CA GLY A 61 28.78 -3.20 13.25
C GLY A 61 28.31 -1.92 12.57
N LEU A 62 28.76 -1.66 11.34
CA LEU A 62 28.36 -0.46 10.60
C LEU A 62 26.86 -0.48 10.35
N VAL A 63 26.20 0.60 10.72
CA VAL A 63 24.85 0.91 10.28
C VAL A 63 24.83 2.24 9.55
N VAL A 64 23.90 2.39 8.62
CA VAL A 64 23.73 3.62 7.87
C VAL A 64 22.26 4.00 7.87
N ARG A 65 21.95 5.14 8.45
CA ARG A 65 20.63 5.75 8.34
C ARG A 65 20.54 6.48 7.00
N ASP A 66 19.79 5.91 6.09
CA ASP A 66 19.56 6.38 4.72
C ASP A 66 18.26 7.20 4.70
N PHE A 67 18.37 8.52 4.80
CA PHE A 67 17.25 9.44 4.65
C PHE A 67 16.98 9.71 3.17
N ASP A 68 15.79 9.34 2.69
CA ASP A 68 15.42 9.45 1.27
C ASP A 68 15.16 10.90 0.82
N GLU A 69 14.91 11.80 1.77
CA GLU A 69 14.58 13.22 1.54
C GLU A 69 15.40 14.14 2.45
N GLU A 70 15.86 15.27 1.92
CA GLU A 70 16.57 16.31 2.68
C GLU A 70 15.79 16.79 3.92
N ARG A 71 14.48 17.02 3.78
CA ARG A 71 13.63 17.45 4.91
C ARG A 71 13.59 16.45 6.06
N ALA A 72 13.73 15.16 5.78
CA ALA A 72 13.75 14.13 6.82
C ALA A 72 15.05 14.20 7.63
N TYR A 73 16.17 14.31 6.92
CA TYR A 73 17.48 14.53 7.54
C TYR A 73 17.52 15.82 8.37
N ASP A 74 17.00 16.94 7.85
CA ASP A 74 16.98 18.21 8.57
C ASP A 74 16.22 18.10 9.90
N ARG A 75 15.05 17.44 9.91
CA ARG A 75 14.27 17.22 11.14
C ARG A 75 15.02 16.36 12.16
N TRP A 76 15.67 15.29 11.71
CA TRP A 76 16.49 14.45 12.59
C TRP A 76 17.68 15.24 13.16
N ARG A 77 18.43 15.94 12.29
CA ARG A 77 19.57 16.78 12.68
C ARG A 77 19.16 17.83 13.71
N ASP A 78 18.04 18.52 13.49
CA ASP A 78 17.61 19.60 14.37
C ASP A 78 17.14 19.09 15.73
N SER A 79 16.62 17.86 15.79
CA SER A 79 16.20 17.21 17.04
C SER A 79 17.33 16.50 17.80
N HIS A 80 18.41 16.12 17.12
CA HIS A 80 19.56 15.38 17.67
C HIS A 80 20.87 16.07 17.28
N ARG A 81 20.95 17.39 17.51
CA ARG A 81 22.02 18.25 16.98
C ARG A 81 23.41 17.80 17.42
N ASP A 82 23.57 17.51 18.70
CA ASP A 82 24.80 17.03 19.32
C ASP A 82 25.30 15.73 18.66
N VAL A 83 24.39 14.79 18.38
CA VAL A 83 24.71 13.56 17.68
C VAL A 83 25.04 13.84 16.20
N ALA A 84 24.22 14.65 15.52
CA ALA A 84 24.40 14.93 14.11
C ALA A 84 25.71 15.67 13.78
N GLU A 85 26.19 16.50 14.71
CA GLU A 85 27.50 17.17 14.62
C GLU A 85 28.69 16.22 14.73
N THR A 86 28.49 14.99 15.24
CA THR A 86 29.58 14.01 15.46
C THR A 86 29.58 12.87 14.44
N LEU A 87 28.44 12.55 13.84
CA LEU A 87 28.32 11.41 12.94
C LEU A 87 28.76 11.74 11.50
N PRO A 88 29.58 10.88 10.87
CA PRO A 88 29.93 11.04 9.46
C PRO A 88 28.68 11.01 8.58
N THR A 89 28.56 12.00 7.71
CA THR A 89 27.36 12.21 6.90
C THR A 89 27.71 12.41 5.43
N VAL A 90 26.98 11.72 4.56
CA VAL A 90 27.11 11.80 3.11
C VAL A 90 25.87 12.46 2.53
N ARG A 91 26.07 13.47 1.68
CA ARG A 91 25.02 13.98 0.80
C ARG A 91 24.85 13.04 -0.39
N THR A 92 23.63 12.57 -0.58
CA THR A 92 23.24 11.65 -1.66
C THR A 92 22.53 12.41 -2.78
N ALA A 93 21.99 11.68 -3.76
CA ALA A 93 21.23 12.29 -4.85
C ALA A 93 19.92 12.97 -4.41
N ARG A 94 19.31 12.54 -3.29
CA ARG A 94 18.00 13.05 -2.82
C ARG A 94 17.97 13.43 -1.34
N GLY A 95 18.83 12.83 -0.52
CA GLY A 95 18.86 13.03 0.91
C GLY A 95 20.25 12.76 1.47
N PHE A 96 20.34 11.99 2.56
CA PHE A 96 21.58 11.84 3.32
C PHE A 96 21.78 10.43 3.86
N HIS A 97 23.02 9.96 3.86
CA HIS A 97 23.40 8.78 4.63
C HIS A 97 24.16 9.24 5.89
N VAL A 98 23.70 8.82 7.07
CA VAL A 98 24.39 9.04 8.34
C VAL A 98 24.97 7.73 8.83
N TYR A 99 26.28 7.70 9.06
CA TYR A 99 27.03 6.50 9.41
C TYR A 99 27.24 6.43 10.92
N ALA A 100 27.03 5.25 11.50
CA ALA A 100 27.33 4.97 12.90
C ALA A 100 27.72 3.50 13.08
N ARG A 101 28.32 3.15 14.23
CA ARG A 101 28.42 1.76 14.68
C ARG A 101 27.31 1.50 15.72
N GLY A 102 26.64 0.37 15.61
CA GLY A 102 25.62 -0.02 16.58
C GLY A 102 25.02 -1.39 16.30
N GLN A 103 24.21 -1.87 17.24
CA GLN A 103 23.60 -3.19 17.16
C GLN A 103 22.31 -3.16 16.32
N ALA A 104 22.39 -3.64 15.08
CA ALA A 104 21.21 -3.90 14.26
C ALA A 104 21.44 -5.11 13.34
N ALA A 105 20.67 -6.17 13.54
CA ALA A 105 20.86 -7.43 12.82
C ALA A 105 20.47 -7.37 11.33
N ARG A 106 19.50 -6.54 10.97
CA ARG A 106 18.94 -6.45 9.61
C ARG A 106 18.54 -5.04 9.26
N THR A 107 18.48 -4.77 7.96
CA THR A 107 17.94 -3.50 7.45
C THR A 107 16.49 -3.34 7.86
N LYS A 108 16.13 -2.14 8.34
CA LYS A 108 14.77 -1.75 8.69
C LYS A 108 14.32 -0.59 7.81
N THR A 109 13.06 -0.60 7.38
CA THR A 109 12.45 0.48 6.61
C THR A 109 11.58 1.32 7.52
N TYR A 110 11.67 2.64 7.36
CA TYR A 110 10.90 3.66 8.07
C TYR A 110 10.23 4.58 7.05
N ASP A 111 9.30 5.43 7.49
CA ASP A 111 8.54 6.35 6.62
C ASP A 111 9.43 7.40 5.95
N ASP A 112 10.57 7.71 6.56
CA ASP A 112 11.52 8.75 6.19
C ASP A 112 12.85 8.18 5.63
N GLY A 113 12.88 6.87 5.36
CA GLY A 113 14.00 6.18 4.72
C GLY A 113 14.34 4.84 5.39
N GLU A 114 15.57 4.36 5.28
CA GLU A 114 15.97 3.04 5.78
C GLU A 114 17.09 3.14 6.84
N LEU A 115 17.16 2.17 7.76
CA LEU A 115 18.35 1.89 8.54
C LEU A 115 19.02 0.65 7.95
N ARG A 116 20.04 0.87 7.13
CA ARG A 116 20.84 -0.17 6.48
C ARG A 116 21.78 -0.80 7.51
N ALA A 117 21.63 -2.10 7.73
CA ALA A 117 22.43 -2.86 8.68
C ALA A 117 22.83 -4.22 8.08
N GLY A 118 22.95 -5.28 8.88
CA GLY A 118 23.34 -6.61 8.39
C GLY A 118 22.61 -7.05 7.11
N GLY A 119 23.37 -7.60 6.16
CA GLY A 119 22.84 -8.16 4.90
C GLY A 119 22.58 -7.14 3.78
N SER A 120 22.99 -5.88 3.93
CA SER A 120 22.84 -4.83 2.92
C SER A 120 24.18 -4.18 2.55
N TYR A 121 24.15 -3.23 1.61
CA TYR A 121 25.28 -2.37 1.28
C TYR A 121 24.78 -0.97 0.92
N VAL A 122 25.66 0.01 1.02
CA VAL A 122 25.40 1.39 0.60
C VAL A 122 26.42 1.87 -0.41
N LEU A 123 26.02 2.80 -1.27
CA LEU A 123 26.93 3.52 -2.14
C LEU A 123 27.71 4.57 -1.33
N ALA A 124 29.03 4.57 -1.44
CA ALA A 124 29.92 5.45 -0.69
C ALA A 124 30.53 6.56 -1.54
N PRO A 125 30.89 7.73 -0.98
CA PRO A 125 31.69 8.71 -1.68
C PRO A 125 33.02 8.13 -2.22
N SER A 126 33.59 8.61 -3.32
CA SER A 126 33.09 9.67 -4.20
C SER A 126 32.34 9.09 -5.41
N SER A 127 31.49 8.08 -5.19
CA SER A 127 30.77 7.38 -6.28
C SER A 127 29.79 8.27 -7.03
N LEU A 128 29.61 7.99 -8.32
CA LEU A 128 28.65 8.63 -9.21
C LEU A 128 27.29 7.92 -9.18
N HIS A 129 26.24 8.62 -8.78
CA HIS A 129 24.86 8.13 -8.87
C HIS A 129 24.39 8.01 -10.33
N PRO A 130 23.47 7.08 -10.67
CA PRO A 130 22.84 7.02 -12.01
C PRO A 130 22.20 8.32 -12.51
N SER A 131 21.89 9.26 -11.62
CA SER A 131 21.34 10.58 -11.96
C SER A 131 22.41 11.63 -12.27
N GLY A 132 23.69 11.27 -12.20
CA GLY A 132 24.82 12.21 -12.39
C GLY A 132 25.30 12.91 -11.12
N VAL A 133 24.65 12.71 -9.96
CA VAL A 133 25.09 13.31 -8.69
C VAL A 133 26.22 12.49 -8.07
N VAL A 134 27.31 13.15 -7.68
CA VAL A 134 28.41 12.51 -6.94
C VAL A 134 28.08 12.52 -5.45
N TYR A 135 28.18 11.35 -4.80
CA TYR A 135 28.02 11.24 -3.36
C TYR A 135 29.22 11.88 -2.67
N THR A 136 28.98 12.79 -1.74
CA THR A 136 30.03 13.60 -1.11
C THR A 136 29.88 13.64 0.40
N TRP A 137 31.00 13.61 1.12
CA TRP A 137 30.99 13.81 2.58
C TRP A 137 30.64 15.26 2.90
N THR A 138 29.57 15.47 3.66
CA THR A 138 29.30 16.77 4.31
C THR A 138 29.97 16.83 5.67
N HIS A 139 30.12 15.68 6.32
CA HIS A 139 30.96 15.51 7.50
C HIS A 139 31.89 14.31 7.27
N LEU A 140 33.19 14.59 7.13
CA LEU A 140 34.21 13.58 6.82
C LEU A 140 34.41 12.61 7.99
N PRO A 141 34.56 11.30 7.72
CA PRO A 141 34.90 10.36 8.77
C PRO A 141 36.35 10.55 9.22
N GLY A 142 36.54 10.84 10.51
CA GLY A 142 37.77 10.59 11.25
C GLY A 142 37.78 9.15 11.76
N ASP A 143 36.84 8.84 12.65
CA ASP A 143 36.38 7.49 13.00
C ASP A 143 34.84 7.43 12.84
N ILE A 144 34.24 6.24 12.91
CA ILE A 144 32.78 6.06 12.90
C ILE A 144 32.33 5.75 14.34
N PRO A 145 31.67 6.70 15.03
CA PRO A 145 31.31 6.54 16.43
C PRO A 145 30.35 5.38 16.67
N ALA A 146 30.54 4.68 17.80
CA ALA A 146 29.55 3.75 18.32
C ALA A 146 28.48 4.51 19.10
N VAL A 147 27.21 4.29 18.77
CA VAL A 147 26.09 4.96 19.42
C VAL A 147 24.99 3.97 19.78
N ASP A 148 24.22 4.28 20.81
CA ASP A 148 22.89 3.68 20.96
C ASP A 148 22.02 4.24 19.83
N LEU A 149 21.68 3.38 18.88
CA LEU A 149 21.01 3.78 17.65
C LEU A 149 19.69 4.50 17.89
N CYS A 150 18.98 4.14 18.96
CA CYS A 150 17.65 4.70 19.19
C CYS A 150 17.74 5.96 20.06
N ALA A 151 18.67 6.01 21.02
CA ALA A 151 19.00 7.26 21.72
C ALA A 151 19.56 8.33 20.75
N ALA A 152 20.27 7.90 19.71
CA ALA A 152 20.76 8.75 18.63
C ALA A 152 19.67 9.15 17.60
N GLY A 153 18.43 8.68 17.76
CA GLY A 153 17.33 8.92 16.82
C GLY A 153 17.51 8.26 15.44
N LEU A 154 18.45 7.31 15.31
CA LEU A 154 18.71 6.56 14.08
C LEU A 154 17.81 5.33 13.92
N CYS A 155 17.28 4.80 15.03
CA CYS A 155 16.24 3.78 15.05
C CYS A 155 15.05 4.19 15.94
N ASN A 156 13.86 3.68 15.59
CA ASN A 156 12.74 3.66 16.51
C ASN A 156 12.85 2.36 17.36
N THR A 157 12.79 2.46 18.69
CA THR A 157 12.90 1.26 19.55
C THR A 157 11.68 0.35 19.38
N GLU A 158 11.92 -0.96 19.31
CA GLU A 158 10.84 -1.99 19.37
C GLU A 158 10.06 -1.93 20.70
N ALA A 159 10.64 -1.37 21.77
CA ALA A 159 9.95 -1.11 23.03
C ALA A 159 8.96 0.09 22.97
N GLN A 160 9.03 0.90 21.91
CA GLN A 160 8.08 1.98 21.61
C GLN A 160 7.05 1.58 20.53
N GLU A 161 7.04 0.32 20.07
CA GLU A 161 5.94 -0.23 19.26
C GLU A 161 4.69 -0.55 20.12
N ALA A 162 4.84 -0.63 21.46
CA ALA A 162 3.75 -0.99 22.37
C ALA A 162 3.09 0.19 23.10
N GLN A 163 3.65 1.40 23.12
CA GLN A 163 2.97 2.57 23.70
C GLN A 163 3.62 3.94 23.32
N LYS A 164 2.88 4.67 22.46
CA LYS A 164 2.73 6.14 22.33
C LYS A 164 3.79 6.95 21.56
N PRO A 165 3.36 8.06 20.94
CA PRO A 165 2.15 8.30 20.16
C PRO A 165 2.54 8.50 18.69
N THR A 166 1.77 7.89 17.79
CA THR A 166 1.64 8.39 16.43
C THR A 166 1.56 9.91 16.52
N GLN A 167 2.31 10.64 15.69
CA GLN A 167 2.05 12.05 15.46
C GLN A 167 0.65 12.13 14.84
N PHE A 168 -0.31 12.07 15.74
CA PHE A 168 -1.70 12.27 15.55
C PHE A 168 -1.76 13.69 15.07
N CYS A 169 -2.29 13.88 13.86
CA CYS A 169 -3.03 15.10 13.64
C CYS A 169 -4.01 15.17 14.82
N ALA A 170 -3.90 16.22 15.64
CA ALA A 170 -4.66 16.41 16.88
C ALA A 170 -6.19 16.48 16.66
N SER A 171 -6.70 16.07 15.48
CA SER A 171 -8.10 15.96 15.12
C SER A 171 -8.66 14.52 15.10
N VAL A 172 -7.86 13.45 15.28
CA VAL A 172 -8.38 12.05 15.36
C VAL A 172 -8.61 11.57 16.79
N LEU A 173 -8.35 12.39 17.84
CA LEU A 173 -8.45 11.93 19.26
C LEU A 173 -9.88 11.61 19.68
N HIS A 174 -10.82 11.72 18.73
CA HIS A 174 -12.23 11.40 18.85
C HIS A 174 -12.74 10.31 17.90
N ALA A 175 -11.89 9.67 17.08
CA ALA A 175 -12.37 8.55 16.26
C ALA A 175 -12.62 7.32 17.15
N SER A 176 -13.86 6.82 17.16
CA SER A 176 -14.27 5.63 17.91
C SER A 176 -13.53 4.39 17.42
N GLU A 177 -13.54 3.35 18.25
CA GLU A 177 -12.95 2.04 17.92
C GLU A 177 -13.56 1.45 16.63
N ALA A 178 -14.83 1.75 16.36
CA ALA A 178 -15.50 1.34 15.12
C ALA A 178 -14.84 1.95 13.87
N VAL A 179 -14.48 3.23 13.90
CA VAL A 179 -13.78 3.91 12.79
C VAL A 179 -12.39 3.32 12.60
N ARG A 180 -11.65 3.07 13.69
CA ARG A 180 -10.31 2.46 13.62
C ARG A 180 -10.36 1.06 13.03
N LEU A 181 -11.35 0.26 13.42
CA LEU A 181 -11.53 -1.08 12.89
C LEU A 181 -11.88 -1.07 11.39
N ALA A 182 -12.72 -0.13 10.95
CA ALA A 182 -13.02 0.07 9.53
C ALA A 182 -11.76 0.37 8.71
N VAL A 183 -10.87 1.23 9.21
CA VAL A 183 -9.57 1.52 8.57
C VAL A 183 -8.70 0.25 8.47
N ARG A 184 -8.49 -0.47 9.58
CA ARG A 184 -7.64 -1.67 9.61
C ARG A 184 -8.13 -2.78 8.68
N ARG A 185 -9.44 -2.97 8.55
CA ARG A 185 -10.06 -3.98 7.66
C ARG A 185 -9.85 -3.69 6.17
N CYS A 186 -9.51 -2.46 5.84
CA CYS A 186 -9.42 -1.99 4.46
C CYS A 186 -7.98 -1.79 4.00
N ILE A 187 -6.97 -2.26 4.75
CA ILE A 187 -5.57 -2.20 4.28
C ILE A 187 -5.39 -3.11 3.06
N PRO A 188 -4.81 -2.62 1.95
CA PRO A 188 -4.59 -3.42 0.76
C PRO A 188 -3.67 -4.62 1.03
N PRO A 189 -3.97 -5.82 0.50
CA PRO A 189 -3.09 -6.99 0.64
C PRO A 189 -1.85 -6.91 -0.28
N GLY A 190 -1.82 -5.93 -1.19
CA GLY A 190 -0.76 -5.76 -2.17
C GLY A 190 -1.15 -4.77 -3.27
N PRO A 191 -0.25 -4.55 -4.25
CA PRO A 191 -0.44 -3.55 -5.29
C PRO A 191 -1.71 -3.81 -6.11
N ASN A 192 -2.24 -2.76 -6.75
CA ASN A 192 -3.47 -2.78 -7.55
C ASN A 192 -4.79 -3.03 -6.78
N ASN A 193 -4.78 -3.03 -5.44
CA ASN A 193 -5.99 -3.17 -4.62
C ASN A 193 -6.50 -1.84 -4.02
N ARG A 194 -5.73 -0.75 -4.15
CA ARG A 194 -6.03 0.58 -3.56
C ARG A 194 -7.47 1.02 -3.80
N HIS A 195 -7.91 1.04 -5.06
CA HIS A 195 -9.24 1.47 -5.45
C HIS A 195 -10.36 0.66 -4.77
N LYS A 196 -10.24 -0.67 -4.76
CA LYS A 196 -11.22 -1.57 -4.12
C LYS A 196 -11.27 -1.36 -2.61
N CYS A 197 -10.10 -1.17 -2.00
CA CYS A 197 -9.98 -0.92 -0.57
C CYS A 197 -10.55 0.44 -0.16
N LEU A 198 -10.36 1.49 -0.96
CA LEU A 198 -10.98 2.80 -0.73
C LEU A 198 -12.50 2.73 -0.80
N PHE A 199 -13.03 2.04 -1.81
CA PHE A 199 -14.46 1.82 -1.94
C PHE A 199 -15.02 1.02 -0.76
N ARG A 200 -14.30 -0.03 -0.32
CA ARG A 200 -14.65 -0.80 0.87
C ARG A 200 -14.61 0.06 2.14
N LEU A 201 -13.59 0.91 2.30
CA LEU A 201 -13.46 1.80 3.44
C LEU A 201 -14.65 2.75 3.53
N ALA A 202 -15.08 3.35 2.42
CA ALA A 202 -16.28 4.18 2.38
C ALA A 202 -17.53 3.40 2.82
N ARG A 203 -17.66 2.12 2.45
CA ARG A 203 -18.76 1.25 2.91
C ARG A 203 -18.69 0.96 4.42
N GLU A 204 -17.51 0.62 4.93
CA GLU A 204 -17.31 0.29 6.35
C GLU A 204 -17.54 1.54 7.21
N LEU A 205 -17.08 2.72 6.79
CA LEU A 205 -17.34 3.97 7.48
C LEU A 205 -18.82 4.38 7.45
N LYS A 206 -19.55 4.16 6.34
CA LYS A 206 -21.01 4.38 6.31
C LYS A 206 -21.79 3.42 7.21
N ALA A 207 -21.17 2.31 7.66
CA ALA A 207 -21.79 1.41 8.61
C ALA A 207 -21.60 1.89 10.07
N VAL A 208 -20.76 2.90 10.30
CA VAL A 208 -20.51 3.47 11.62
C VAL A 208 -21.43 4.69 11.82
N PRO A 209 -22.41 4.64 12.75
CA PRO A 209 -23.43 5.69 12.90
C PRO A 209 -22.88 7.09 13.12
N GLU A 210 -21.77 7.20 13.85
CA GLU A 210 -21.11 8.46 14.20
C GLU A 210 -20.59 9.25 12.99
N VAL A 211 -20.23 8.54 11.91
CA VAL A 211 -19.59 9.16 10.73
C VAL A 211 -20.40 8.98 9.45
N ALA A 212 -21.42 8.13 9.45
CA ALA A 212 -22.22 7.79 8.26
C ALA A 212 -22.87 9.00 7.59
N GLY A 213 -23.26 10.01 8.39
CA GLY A 213 -23.90 11.24 7.92
C GLY A 213 -22.92 12.39 7.59
N LEU A 214 -21.62 12.20 7.76
CA LEU A 214 -20.64 13.27 7.55
C LEU A 214 -20.37 13.54 6.07
N GLN A 215 -19.96 14.77 5.78
CA GLN A 215 -19.40 15.14 4.49
C GLN A 215 -18.00 14.53 4.33
N ALA A 216 -17.60 14.21 3.10
CA ALA A 216 -16.31 13.57 2.83
C ALA A 216 -15.15 14.34 3.48
N ALA A 217 -15.14 15.68 3.40
CA ALA A 217 -14.12 16.55 3.98
C ALA A 217 -13.83 16.29 5.48
N ALA A 218 -14.85 15.95 6.26
CA ALA A 218 -14.69 15.64 7.69
C ALA A 218 -13.94 14.32 7.95
N LEU A 219 -13.80 13.48 6.91
CA LEU A 219 -13.10 12.19 6.96
C LEU A 219 -11.67 12.27 6.43
N GLU A 220 -11.17 13.45 6.07
CA GLU A 220 -9.82 13.60 5.52
C GLU A 220 -8.76 13.01 6.46
N THR A 221 -8.91 13.22 7.77
CA THR A 221 -7.94 12.69 8.72
C THR A 221 -8.03 11.17 8.88
N VAL A 222 -9.24 10.59 8.80
CA VAL A 222 -9.44 9.13 8.77
C VAL A 222 -8.76 8.54 7.53
N LEU A 223 -8.87 9.22 6.39
CA LEU A 223 -8.22 8.73 5.18
C LEU A 223 -6.70 8.91 5.22
N LYS A 224 -6.17 9.99 5.81
CA LYS A 224 -4.73 10.14 6.02
C LYS A 224 -4.16 8.95 6.79
N GLU A 225 -4.84 8.53 7.85
CA GLU A 225 -4.46 7.33 8.61
C GLU A 225 -4.47 6.07 7.74
N TRP A 226 -5.57 5.82 7.02
CA TRP A 226 -5.64 4.68 6.10
C TRP A 226 -4.53 4.71 5.05
N HIS A 227 -4.24 5.88 4.47
CA HIS A 227 -3.23 6.04 3.42
C HIS A 227 -1.84 5.74 3.96
N CYS A 228 -1.48 6.30 5.12
CA CYS A 228 -0.21 6.01 5.80
C CYS A 228 -0.03 4.51 6.04
N LEU A 229 -1.05 3.84 6.61
CA LEU A 229 -1.00 2.40 6.86
C LEU A 229 -0.96 1.57 5.56
N SER A 230 -1.47 2.12 4.45
CA SER A 230 -1.53 1.45 3.16
C SER A 230 -0.28 1.65 2.31
N LEU A 231 0.57 2.65 2.60
CA LEU A 231 1.76 3.02 1.83
C LEU A 231 2.68 1.84 1.47
N PRO A 232 2.92 0.84 2.35
CA PRO A 232 3.75 -0.31 2.00
C PRO A 232 3.13 -1.20 0.91
N TYR A 233 1.80 -1.17 0.74
CA TYR A 233 1.05 -2.11 -0.08
C TYR A 233 0.50 -1.50 -1.38
N ILE A 234 0.60 -0.18 -1.55
CA ILE A 234 0.07 0.54 -2.73
C ILE A 234 1.19 1.12 -3.59
N GLY A 235 0.98 1.13 -4.91
CA GLY A 235 1.87 1.81 -5.85
C GLY A 235 1.72 3.33 -5.85
N THR A 236 0.50 3.83 -5.64
CA THR A 236 0.19 5.26 -5.54
C THR A 236 0.71 5.81 -4.21
N LYS A 237 1.71 6.69 -4.25
CA LYS A 237 2.33 7.24 -3.03
C LYS A 237 1.74 8.58 -2.60
N ASP A 238 1.18 9.35 -3.54
CA ASP A 238 0.57 10.64 -3.22
C ASP A 238 -0.78 10.47 -2.53
N PHE A 239 -0.99 11.22 -1.45
CA PHE A 239 -2.25 11.21 -0.70
C PHE A 239 -3.41 11.79 -1.51
N ALA A 240 -3.16 12.80 -2.33
CA ALA A 240 -4.18 13.51 -3.09
C ALA A 240 -4.99 12.59 -4.01
N THR A 241 -4.34 11.65 -4.70
CA THR A 241 -5.02 10.65 -5.54
C THR A 241 -5.92 9.73 -4.72
N SER A 242 -5.44 9.24 -3.56
CA SER A 242 -6.27 8.44 -2.65
C SER A 242 -7.45 9.24 -2.11
N TRP A 243 -7.24 10.51 -1.78
CA TRP A 243 -8.26 11.42 -1.26
C TRP A 243 -9.39 11.69 -2.24
N LEU A 244 -9.06 12.07 -3.48
CA LEU A 244 -10.07 12.35 -4.50
C LEU A 244 -10.88 11.10 -4.83
N GLU A 245 -10.24 9.94 -4.93
CA GLU A 245 -10.96 8.68 -5.16
C GLU A 245 -11.86 8.27 -4.00
N PHE A 246 -11.42 8.51 -2.75
CA PHE A 246 -12.26 8.27 -1.59
C PHE A 246 -13.48 9.19 -1.59
N CYS A 247 -13.33 10.48 -1.89
CA CYS A 247 -14.47 11.41 -1.96
C CYS A 247 -15.51 10.92 -2.97
N VAL A 248 -15.07 10.52 -4.17
CA VAL A 248 -15.95 9.94 -5.20
C VAL A 248 -16.61 8.65 -4.70
N ALA A 249 -15.88 7.78 -4.01
CA ALA A 249 -16.44 6.56 -3.43
C ALA A 249 -17.47 6.86 -2.34
N TRP A 250 -17.21 7.83 -1.46
CA TRP A 250 -18.09 8.23 -0.36
C TRP A 250 -19.46 8.69 -0.85
N GLU A 251 -19.50 9.47 -1.92
CA GLU A 251 -20.75 9.90 -2.57
C GLU A 251 -21.47 8.75 -3.28
N ARG A 252 -20.71 7.83 -3.88
CA ARG A 252 -21.27 6.73 -4.69
C ARG A 252 -21.77 5.55 -3.86
N VAL A 253 -21.21 5.32 -2.68
CA VAL A 253 -21.64 4.21 -1.81
C VAL A 253 -23.04 4.51 -1.27
N ARG A 254 -24.00 3.69 -1.68
CA ARG A 254 -25.37 3.72 -1.16
C ARG A 254 -25.61 2.74 -0.02
N TYR A 255 -24.90 1.62 -0.03
CA TYR A 255 -25.11 0.53 0.91
C TYR A 255 -23.88 0.34 1.80
N PRO A 256 -24.03 0.54 3.12
CA PRO A 256 -22.97 0.29 4.09
C PRO A 256 -22.43 -1.16 4.03
N ALA A 257 -21.31 -1.38 4.71
CA ALA A 257 -20.83 -2.75 4.95
C ALA A 257 -21.86 -3.53 5.79
N GLY A 258 -21.97 -4.84 5.55
CA GLY A 258 -22.95 -5.70 6.21
C GLY A 258 -24.36 -5.68 5.60
N VAL A 259 -24.72 -4.62 4.87
CA VAL A 259 -25.98 -4.56 4.11
C VAL A 259 -25.80 -5.22 2.75
N SER A 260 -26.70 -6.14 2.40
CA SER A 260 -26.72 -6.83 1.10
C SER A 260 -28.05 -6.53 0.39
N PRO A 261 -28.08 -5.57 -0.54
CA PRO A 261 -29.30 -5.22 -1.28
C PRO A 261 -29.89 -6.39 -2.05
N VAL A 262 -29.04 -7.33 -2.44
CA VAL A 262 -29.45 -8.55 -3.13
C VAL A 262 -30.14 -9.52 -2.18
N ALA A 263 -29.71 -9.59 -0.92
CA ALA A 263 -30.39 -10.42 0.09
C ALA A 263 -31.75 -9.80 0.45
N ASP A 264 -31.80 -8.49 0.68
CA ASP A 264 -33.05 -7.77 0.96
C ASP A 264 -34.04 -7.91 -0.21
N ALA A 265 -33.56 -7.76 -1.44
CA ALA A 265 -34.36 -7.98 -2.65
C ALA A 265 -34.82 -9.44 -2.79
N TRP A 266 -34.00 -10.40 -2.37
CA TRP A 266 -34.35 -11.81 -2.40
C TRP A 266 -35.47 -12.14 -1.41
N GLU A 267 -35.37 -11.67 -0.16
CA GLU A 267 -36.43 -11.85 0.82
C GLU A 267 -37.75 -11.23 0.35
N ALA A 268 -37.69 -10.01 -0.20
CA ALA A 268 -38.84 -9.35 -0.80
C ALA A 268 -39.41 -10.13 -2.00
N ALA A 269 -38.54 -10.69 -2.86
CA ALA A 269 -38.96 -11.47 -4.03
C ALA A 269 -39.64 -12.78 -3.64
N VAL A 270 -39.14 -13.47 -2.61
CA VAL A 270 -39.77 -14.67 -2.07
C VAL A 270 -41.14 -14.34 -1.48
N ALA A 271 -41.26 -13.23 -0.75
CA ALA A 271 -42.53 -12.80 -0.17
C ALA A 271 -43.56 -12.36 -1.22
N ALA A 272 -43.12 -11.68 -2.28
CA ALA A 272 -44.00 -11.17 -3.33
C ALA A 272 -44.39 -12.21 -4.38
N GLY A 273 -43.59 -13.28 -4.54
CA GLY A 273 -43.81 -14.32 -5.53
C GLY A 273 -43.56 -13.86 -6.98
N ALA A 274 -43.87 -14.74 -7.94
CA ALA A 274 -43.63 -14.48 -9.36
C ALA A 274 -44.43 -13.27 -9.87
N PRO A 275 -43.81 -12.37 -10.65
CA PRO A 275 -44.50 -11.19 -11.17
C PRO A 275 -45.53 -11.58 -12.26
N PRO A 276 -46.63 -10.80 -12.44
CA PRO A 276 -47.74 -11.16 -13.34
C PRO A 276 -47.34 -11.54 -14.77
N GLU A 277 -46.36 -10.84 -15.34
CA GLU A 277 -45.81 -11.04 -16.68
C GLU A 277 -45.18 -12.41 -16.93
N VAL A 278 -44.78 -13.11 -15.87
CA VAL A 278 -44.22 -14.47 -15.95
C VAL A 278 -45.01 -15.47 -15.13
N ALA A 279 -46.14 -15.07 -14.53
CA ALA A 279 -46.95 -15.92 -13.66
C ALA A 279 -47.51 -17.15 -14.39
N SER A 280 -47.68 -17.08 -15.71
CA SER A 280 -48.13 -18.18 -16.56
C SER A 280 -47.01 -19.13 -16.99
N TRP A 281 -45.75 -18.82 -16.69
CA TRP A 281 -44.62 -19.65 -17.08
C TRP A 281 -44.52 -20.84 -16.12
N ASP A 282 -44.50 -22.06 -16.66
CA ASP A 282 -44.43 -23.32 -15.90
C ASP A 282 -43.02 -23.59 -15.34
N ASN A 283 -42.47 -22.61 -14.59
CA ASN A 283 -41.17 -22.72 -13.93
C ASN A 283 -41.09 -21.77 -12.72
N PRO A 284 -41.35 -22.27 -11.49
CA PRO A 284 -41.35 -21.46 -10.28
C PRO A 284 -40.00 -20.75 -10.01
N GLN A 285 -38.88 -21.42 -10.28
CA GLN A 285 -37.54 -20.84 -10.10
C GLN A 285 -37.30 -19.65 -11.05
N LEU A 286 -37.74 -19.75 -12.30
CA LEU A 286 -37.68 -18.65 -13.25
C LEU A 286 -38.58 -17.48 -12.82
N GLY A 287 -39.76 -17.79 -12.27
CA GLY A 287 -40.63 -16.79 -11.65
C GLY A 287 -39.96 -16.05 -10.48
N LEU A 288 -39.28 -16.77 -9.60
CA LEU A 288 -38.49 -16.18 -8.50
C LEU A 288 -37.32 -15.34 -9.01
N LEU A 289 -36.65 -15.75 -10.09
CA LEU A 289 -35.59 -14.94 -10.71
C LEU A 289 -36.14 -13.62 -11.26
N ALA A 290 -37.30 -13.65 -11.90
CA ALA A 290 -37.97 -12.44 -12.38
C ALA A 290 -38.41 -11.54 -11.22
N ALA A 291 -38.94 -12.12 -10.14
CA ALA A 291 -39.29 -11.41 -8.92
C ALA A 291 -38.06 -10.71 -8.29
N LEU A 292 -36.93 -11.42 -8.19
CA LEU A 292 -35.66 -10.85 -7.72
C LEU A 292 -35.23 -9.66 -8.57
N CYS A 293 -35.35 -9.75 -9.90
CA CYS A 293 -35.03 -8.65 -10.80
C CYS A 293 -35.94 -7.43 -10.58
N ARG A 294 -37.25 -7.65 -10.36
CA ARG A 294 -38.22 -6.60 -10.04
C ARG A 294 -37.87 -5.89 -8.73
N GLU A 295 -37.59 -6.63 -7.67
CA GLU A 295 -37.24 -6.06 -6.36
C GLU A 295 -35.89 -5.32 -6.40
N LEU A 296 -34.90 -5.85 -7.14
CA LEU A 296 -33.65 -5.14 -7.37
C LEU A 296 -33.87 -3.81 -8.11
N GLN A 297 -34.76 -3.77 -9.10
CA GLN A 297 -35.13 -2.52 -9.77
C GLN A 297 -35.81 -1.55 -8.80
N ARG A 298 -36.76 -2.03 -7.99
CA ARG A 298 -37.46 -1.22 -6.98
C ARG A 298 -36.49 -0.53 -6.03
N LEU A 299 -35.48 -1.25 -5.56
CA LEU A 299 -34.42 -0.71 -4.70
C LEU A 299 -33.50 0.30 -5.41
N GLN A 300 -33.37 0.23 -6.74
CA GLN A 300 -32.55 1.17 -7.53
C GLN A 300 -33.31 2.38 -8.08
N GLY A 301 -34.64 2.38 -8.05
CA GLY A 301 -35.46 3.41 -8.69
C GLY A 301 -35.28 3.39 -10.21
N ASP A 302 -34.96 4.53 -10.83
CA ASP A 302 -34.79 4.62 -12.30
C ASP A 302 -33.44 4.08 -12.82
N ARG A 303 -32.52 3.76 -11.90
CA ARG A 303 -31.16 3.35 -12.26
C ARG A 303 -31.10 1.85 -12.55
N PRO A 304 -30.21 1.41 -13.45
CA PRO A 304 -29.96 -0.02 -13.64
C PRO A 304 -29.47 -0.68 -12.34
N PHE A 305 -29.80 -1.95 -12.15
CA PHE A 305 -29.31 -2.79 -11.06
C PHE A 305 -28.24 -3.76 -11.55
N TYR A 306 -27.38 -4.19 -10.63
CA TYR A 306 -26.33 -5.18 -10.91
C TYR A 306 -26.80 -6.55 -10.46
N LEU A 307 -26.64 -7.56 -11.31
CA LEU A 307 -26.86 -8.95 -10.95
C LEU A 307 -25.91 -9.84 -11.75
N ASP A 308 -25.10 -10.65 -11.06
CA ASP A 308 -24.29 -11.67 -11.71
C ASP A 308 -25.00 -13.02 -11.72
N ALA A 309 -24.73 -13.81 -12.76
CA ALA A 309 -25.38 -15.10 -12.96
C ALA A 309 -25.04 -16.12 -11.85
N SER A 310 -23.90 -16.00 -11.16
CA SER A 310 -23.56 -16.92 -10.07
C SER A 310 -24.43 -16.63 -8.85
N THR A 311 -24.55 -15.36 -8.46
CA THR A 311 -25.41 -14.92 -7.36
C THR A 311 -26.87 -15.26 -7.65
N ALA A 312 -27.35 -14.97 -8.86
CA ALA A 312 -28.71 -15.32 -9.28
C ALA A 312 -28.96 -16.85 -9.19
N GLY A 313 -28.02 -17.65 -9.72
CA GLY A 313 -28.13 -19.11 -9.68
C GLY A 313 -28.15 -19.66 -8.25
N ASN A 314 -27.27 -19.17 -7.38
CA ASN A 314 -27.21 -19.59 -5.99
C ASN A 314 -28.51 -19.29 -5.22
N LEU A 315 -29.09 -18.10 -5.40
CA LEU A 315 -30.33 -17.72 -4.71
C LEU A 315 -31.52 -18.53 -5.19
N VAL A 316 -31.63 -18.74 -6.50
CA VAL A 316 -32.75 -19.43 -7.14
C VAL A 316 -32.60 -20.97 -7.08
N GLY A 317 -31.42 -21.48 -6.76
CA GLY A 317 -31.12 -22.91 -6.65
C GLY A 317 -30.84 -23.61 -7.98
N VAL A 318 -30.19 -22.91 -8.92
CA VAL A 318 -29.82 -23.45 -10.25
C VAL A 318 -28.37 -23.18 -10.61
N ASP A 319 -27.81 -23.96 -11.55
CA ASP A 319 -26.45 -23.74 -12.04
C ASP A 319 -26.30 -22.34 -12.68
N ARG A 320 -25.11 -21.75 -12.54
CA ARG A 320 -24.77 -20.44 -13.10
C ARG A 320 -25.10 -20.32 -14.59
N THR A 321 -24.88 -21.38 -15.37
CA THR A 321 -25.13 -21.40 -16.81
C THR A 321 -26.63 -21.30 -17.10
N ILE A 322 -27.46 -21.95 -16.28
CA ILE A 322 -28.91 -21.89 -16.38
C ILE A 322 -29.39 -20.49 -16.03
N ALA A 323 -28.94 -19.93 -14.90
CA ALA A 323 -29.28 -18.57 -14.49
C ALA A 323 -28.88 -17.54 -15.55
N TRP A 324 -27.69 -17.68 -16.15
CA TRP A 324 -27.27 -16.82 -17.26
C TRP A 324 -28.20 -16.92 -18.48
N ARG A 325 -28.60 -18.14 -18.87
CA ARG A 325 -29.55 -18.36 -19.98
C ARG A 325 -30.90 -17.73 -19.66
N TRP A 326 -31.37 -17.85 -18.43
CA TRP A 326 -32.64 -17.27 -17.99
C TRP A 326 -32.62 -15.75 -17.98
N LEU A 327 -31.58 -15.12 -17.43
CA LEU A 327 -31.42 -13.66 -17.49
C LEU A 327 -31.41 -13.15 -18.94
N ARG A 328 -30.73 -13.89 -19.84
CA ARG A 328 -30.75 -13.58 -21.27
C ARG A 328 -32.13 -13.79 -21.89
N GLY A 329 -32.83 -14.85 -21.51
CA GLY A 329 -34.19 -15.15 -21.96
C GLY A 329 -35.20 -14.09 -21.53
N LEU A 330 -35.14 -13.66 -20.27
CA LEU A 330 -35.94 -12.55 -19.74
C LEU A 330 -35.67 -11.24 -20.51
N ALA A 331 -34.42 -11.00 -20.91
CA ALA A 331 -34.10 -9.85 -21.75
C ALA A 331 -34.69 -9.98 -23.16
N SER A 332 -34.55 -11.14 -23.80
CA SER A 332 -35.17 -11.40 -25.11
C SER A 332 -36.70 -11.35 -25.07
N ALA A 333 -37.31 -11.65 -23.92
CA ALA A 333 -38.76 -11.59 -23.71
C ALA A 333 -39.27 -10.17 -23.39
N GLY A 334 -38.39 -9.16 -23.34
CA GLY A 334 -38.78 -7.78 -23.05
C GLY A 334 -39.08 -7.49 -21.57
N ILE A 335 -38.77 -8.43 -20.66
CA ILE A 335 -38.92 -8.21 -19.22
C ILE A 335 -37.71 -7.43 -18.66
N LEU A 336 -36.52 -7.69 -19.22
CA LEU A 336 -35.28 -7.01 -18.87
C LEU A 336 -34.67 -6.28 -20.07
N GLU A 337 -33.96 -5.20 -19.79
CA GLU A 337 -32.98 -4.60 -20.68
C GLU A 337 -31.59 -4.90 -20.14
N LEU A 338 -30.70 -5.48 -20.96
CA LEU A 338 -29.27 -5.56 -20.63
C LEU A 338 -28.61 -4.21 -20.98
N VAL A 339 -28.56 -3.31 -20.01
CA VAL A 339 -28.01 -1.95 -20.16
C VAL A 339 -26.50 -1.99 -20.40
N ARG A 340 -25.77 -2.85 -19.68
CA ARG A 340 -24.34 -3.04 -19.88
C ARG A 340 -23.91 -4.48 -19.60
N SER A 341 -23.21 -5.07 -20.54
CA SER A 341 -22.52 -6.34 -20.36
C SER A 341 -21.38 -6.21 -19.36
N GLY A 342 -21.32 -7.15 -18.42
CA GLY A 342 -20.26 -7.29 -17.44
C GLY A 342 -18.95 -7.81 -18.05
N SER A 343 -17.90 -7.78 -17.23
CA SER A 343 -16.56 -8.25 -17.57
C SER A 343 -15.99 -9.07 -16.40
N ARG A 344 -14.76 -9.57 -16.54
CA ARG A 344 -14.08 -10.24 -15.41
C ARG A 344 -14.03 -9.28 -14.21
N GLY A 345 -14.76 -9.60 -13.14
CA GLY A 345 -14.87 -8.78 -11.92
C GLY A 345 -15.96 -7.69 -11.93
N ARG A 346 -16.84 -7.66 -12.93
CA ARG A 346 -18.00 -6.73 -12.99
C ARG A 346 -19.25 -7.47 -13.44
N ALA A 347 -20.32 -7.39 -12.65
CA ALA A 347 -21.63 -7.96 -13.00
C ALA A 347 -22.28 -7.21 -14.17
N ASN A 348 -23.26 -7.86 -14.81
CA ASN A 348 -24.11 -7.21 -15.80
C ASN A 348 -24.99 -6.15 -15.11
N GLU A 349 -25.30 -5.09 -15.85
CA GLU A 349 -26.27 -4.07 -15.45
C GLU A 349 -27.56 -4.29 -16.23
N TYR A 350 -28.65 -4.46 -15.51
CA TYR A 350 -29.97 -4.70 -16.06
C TYR A 350 -30.94 -3.59 -15.66
N ARG A 351 -31.99 -3.41 -16.46
CA ARG A 351 -33.18 -2.66 -16.08
C ARG A 351 -34.40 -3.55 -16.22
N TYR A 352 -35.29 -3.52 -15.23
CA TYR A 352 -36.61 -4.15 -15.32
C TYR A 352 -37.56 -3.24 -16.08
N LEU A 353 -38.23 -3.77 -17.10
CA LEU A 353 -39.03 -2.95 -18.03
C LEU A 353 -40.52 -2.94 -17.72
N MET A 354 -40.97 -3.87 -16.87
CA MET A 354 -42.37 -3.95 -16.47
C MET A 354 -42.66 -3.02 -15.28
N PRO A 355 -43.92 -2.59 -15.07
CA PRO A 355 -44.29 -1.75 -13.94
C PRO A 355 -43.86 -2.36 -12.61
N VAL A 356 -43.20 -1.55 -11.78
CA VAL A 356 -42.73 -1.91 -10.45
C VAL A 356 -43.61 -1.15 -9.45
N GLU A 357 -44.84 -1.63 -9.23
CA GLU A 357 -45.74 -1.08 -8.22
C GLU A 357 -45.35 -1.51 -6.79
#